data_AF-A0A7S2S7F1-F1
#
_entry.id   AF-A0A7S2S7F1-F1
#
_cell.length_a   1.000
_cell.length_b   1.000
_cell.length_c   1.000
_cell.angle_alpha   90.00
_cell.angle_beta   90.00
_cell.angle_gamma   90.00
#
_symmetry.space_group_name_H-M   'P 1'
#
loop_
_entity.id
_entity.type
_entity.pdbx_description
1 polymer ?
#
loop_
_entity_poly.entity_id
_entity_poly.type
_entity_poly.pdbx_seq_one_letter_code
_entity_poly.pdbx_strand_id
1 'polypeptide(L)'
;MKVSGCFGNRAGIVITTTMLAVHGWIAMEMSEAAFLSSSSSSTSSSSWLSSPIVFKGKEEQLSLSFVGLKAVSNDRYYAAAGASVVDMNRYNVPLEQAADEWKAVLQAESSMQAEGIFLSVHNAKKDLFVDTLSFDIDRSNGGGLGIALLELAGGRDDGLGITIVDELVDGGNAQRDSEFLPGDSIVQLSTTIITKVSNKASSSSSSSMEEEENVVAVSTECLGYDATVEAIGSLPLYTLSDIVTVTVKRVRRQPKITVQLQYPPSQEEPDVTVELFAGENLRRALLTRGVKLNDALSRRFDSGGMGDCGAEGTCATCVVDIAKGLDLLNPKKQQEDQILLNHPKRRMACKAIVGYGMTEGDMTIQVNPRQW
;
A
#
# COMPACT_ATOMS: atom_id res chain seq x y z
N MET A 1 -51.93 53.26 -14.29
CA MET A 1 -51.59 54.57 -13.68
C MET A 1 -50.75 54.32 -12.45
N LYS A 2 -49.60 54.99 -12.38
CA LYS A 2 -48.66 55.18 -11.25
C LYS A 2 -47.88 53.98 -10.67
N VAL A 3 -46.60 54.31 -10.51
CA VAL A 3 -45.43 53.57 -10.03
C VAL A 3 -45.18 53.96 -8.56
N SER A 4 -44.73 53.00 -7.75
CA SER A 4 -43.73 53.12 -6.64
C SER A 4 -43.74 51.78 -5.90
N GLY A 5 -42.66 51.03 -5.68
CA GLY A 5 -41.27 51.36 -5.40
C GLY A 5 -40.96 50.91 -3.97
N CYS A 6 -40.07 49.92 -3.79
CA CYS A 6 -39.00 49.88 -2.77
C CYS A 6 -38.45 48.46 -2.54
N PHE A 7 -37.12 48.44 -2.43
CA PHE A 7 -36.18 47.35 -2.17
C PHE A 7 -36.39 46.61 -0.83
N GLY A 8 -35.93 45.35 -0.77
CA GLY A 8 -35.66 44.66 0.48
C GLY A 8 -35.19 43.21 0.30
N ASN A 9 -33.89 43.01 0.12
CA ASN A 9 -33.22 41.69 0.11
C ASN A 9 -33.39 40.95 1.45
N ARG A 10 -33.78 39.67 1.38
CA ARG A 10 -33.40 38.57 2.30
C ARG A 10 -33.87 37.25 1.70
N ALA A 11 -33.02 36.58 0.94
CA ALA A 11 -33.23 35.18 0.56
C ALA A 11 -32.62 34.29 1.65
N GLY A 12 -33.49 33.67 2.45
CA GLY A 12 -33.11 32.56 3.31
C GLY A 12 -33.03 31.28 2.48
N ILE A 13 -31.94 30.53 2.63
CA ILE A 13 -31.80 29.20 2.06
C ILE A 13 -32.47 28.21 3.02
N VAL A 14 -33.44 27.49 2.48
CA VAL A 14 -34.17 26.39 3.13
C VAL A 14 -33.37 25.11 2.91
N ILE A 15 -32.91 24.47 3.99
CA ILE A 15 -32.34 23.13 3.95
C ILE A 15 -33.47 22.14 4.27
N THR A 16 -33.90 21.37 3.27
CA THR A 16 -34.81 20.24 3.44
C THR A 16 -34.01 18.99 3.78
N THR A 17 -34.02 18.59 5.04
CA THR A 17 -33.55 17.27 5.50
C THR A 17 -34.62 16.22 5.19
N THR A 18 -34.28 15.25 4.34
CA THR A 18 -35.11 14.05 4.13
C THR A 18 -34.43 12.91 4.87
N MET A 19 -34.95 12.55 6.05
CA MET A 19 -34.54 11.35 6.78
C MET A 19 -35.18 10.12 6.12
N LEU A 20 -34.34 9.22 5.60
CA LEU A 20 -34.73 7.85 5.26
C LEU A 20 -34.26 6.94 6.39
N ALA A 21 -35.19 6.55 7.26
CA ALA A 21 -34.98 5.52 8.26
C ALA A 21 -35.09 4.15 7.59
N VAL A 22 -34.03 3.35 7.63
CA VAL A 22 -34.07 1.93 7.31
C VAL A 22 -33.74 1.15 8.57
N HIS A 23 -34.76 0.51 9.14
CA HIS A 23 -34.63 -0.48 10.21
C HIS A 23 -33.98 -1.75 9.63
N GLY A 24 -32.85 -2.16 10.21
CA GLY A 24 -32.21 -3.45 9.95
C GLY A 24 -31.73 -4.07 11.25
N TRP A 25 -32.46 -5.08 11.73
CA TRP A 25 -32.05 -5.95 12.82
C TRP A 25 -30.86 -6.82 12.38
N ILE A 26 -29.81 -6.90 13.20
CA ILE A 26 -28.85 -8.01 13.15
C ILE A 26 -28.67 -8.54 14.57
N ALA A 27 -29.01 -9.81 14.74
CA ALA A 27 -28.85 -10.59 15.96
C ALA A 27 -27.37 -10.92 16.18
N MET A 28 -26.87 -10.70 17.40
CA MET A 28 -25.62 -11.26 17.87
C MET A 28 -25.86 -12.72 18.29
N GLU A 29 -25.24 -13.64 17.58
CA GLU A 29 -25.13 -15.05 17.97
C GLU A 29 -23.85 -15.19 18.82
N MET A 30 -24.02 -15.36 20.14
CA MET A 30 -22.93 -15.70 21.06
C MET A 30 -22.85 -17.22 21.17
N SER A 31 -21.72 -17.80 20.80
CA SER A 31 -21.41 -19.20 21.13
C SER A 31 -20.65 -19.26 22.46
N GLU A 32 -21.29 -19.87 23.44
CA GLU A 32 -20.66 -20.32 24.69
C GLU A 32 -19.73 -21.51 24.41
N ALA A 33 -18.49 -21.43 24.87
CA ALA A 33 -17.63 -22.58 25.06
C ALA A 33 -17.33 -22.73 26.55
N ALA A 34 -17.95 -23.72 27.17
CA ALA A 34 -17.68 -24.17 28.52
C ALA A 34 -16.29 -24.82 28.60
N PHE A 35 -15.51 -24.48 29.63
CA PHE A 35 -14.43 -25.32 30.11
C PHE A 35 -14.44 -25.36 31.64
N LEU A 36 -14.59 -26.57 32.17
CA LEU A 36 -14.62 -26.91 33.58
C LEU A 36 -13.21 -27.27 34.08
N SER A 37 -13.02 -27.02 35.38
CA SER A 37 -12.02 -27.60 36.30
C SER A 37 -10.59 -27.05 36.16
N SER A 38 -9.79 -26.86 37.21
CA SER A 38 -9.87 -27.28 38.60
C SER A 38 -8.94 -26.41 39.46
N SER A 39 -9.34 -26.23 40.71
CA SER A 39 -8.59 -25.65 41.83
C SER A 39 -7.28 -26.38 42.16
N SER A 40 -6.24 -25.62 42.52
CA SER A 40 -5.37 -25.98 43.65
C SER A 40 -4.61 -24.75 44.16
N SER A 41 -4.88 -24.45 45.43
CA SER A 41 -4.21 -23.50 46.30
C SER A 41 -2.80 -23.94 46.70
N SER A 42 -1.85 -23.00 46.77
CA SER A 42 -0.75 -23.08 47.75
C SER A 42 -0.27 -21.67 48.12
N THR A 43 -0.48 -21.36 49.39
CA THR A 43 0.03 -20.22 50.14
C THR A 43 1.54 -20.27 50.34
N SER A 44 2.23 -19.13 50.22
CA SER A 44 3.40 -18.84 51.05
C SER A 44 3.56 -17.34 51.26
N SER A 45 3.50 -16.97 52.53
CA SER A 45 3.73 -15.66 53.14
C SER A 45 5.18 -15.17 53.01
N SER A 46 5.37 -13.86 52.86
CA SER A 46 6.29 -13.10 53.73
C SER A 46 6.14 -11.60 53.55
N SER A 47 5.92 -10.94 54.68
CA SER A 47 5.83 -9.51 54.96
C SER A 47 7.12 -8.74 54.72
N TRP A 48 7.08 -7.58 54.06
CA TRP A 48 8.08 -6.51 54.24
C TRP A 48 7.43 -5.12 54.22
N LEU A 49 7.43 -4.53 55.41
CA LEU A 49 7.58 -3.13 55.81
C LEU A 49 7.30 -2.01 54.78
N SER A 50 6.33 -1.18 55.18
CA SER A 50 6.07 0.16 54.67
C SER A 50 7.27 1.10 54.83
N SER A 51 7.58 1.86 53.77
CA SER A 51 8.26 3.15 53.85
C SER A 51 7.76 4.04 52.70
N PRO A 52 7.47 5.33 52.95
CA PRO A 52 6.99 6.24 51.92
C PRO A 52 8.17 6.73 51.07
N ILE A 53 8.17 6.39 49.78
CA ILE A 53 9.14 6.92 48.82
C ILE A 53 8.59 8.25 48.29
N VAL A 54 9.24 9.33 48.70
CA VAL A 54 9.08 10.67 48.15
C VAL A 54 9.75 10.70 46.77
N PHE A 55 8.96 10.72 45.70
CA PHE A 55 9.46 11.00 44.36
C PHE A 55 9.66 12.51 44.18
N LYS A 56 10.93 12.94 44.21
CA LYS A 56 11.34 14.24 43.66
C LYS A 56 11.27 14.14 42.13
N GLY A 57 10.33 14.85 41.54
CA GLY A 57 10.26 15.05 40.09
C GLY A 57 11.54 15.72 39.59
N LYS A 58 12.24 15.05 38.67
CA LYS A 58 13.13 15.68 37.71
C LYS A 58 12.34 15.78 36.41
N GLU A 59 12.06 17.00 35.97
CA GLU A 59 11.77 17.28 34.56
C GLU A 59 13.00 16.89 33.75
N GLU A 60 13.00 15.71 33.17
CA GLU A 60 13.85 15.40 32.03
C GLU A 60 13.09 15.81 30.77
N GLN A 61 13.48 16.94 30.20
CA GLN A 61 13.17 17.27 28.81
C GLN A 61 13.79 16.18 27.92
N LEU A 62 12.96 15.25 27.49
CA LEU A 62 13.29 14.31 26.43
C LEU A 62 13.35 15.07 25.11
N SER A 63 14.56 15.46 24.71
CA SER A 63 14.86 15.85 23.34
C SER A 63 14.74 14.60 22.46
N LEU A 64 13.59 14.44 21.82
CA LEU A 64 13.40 13.44 20.78
C LEU A 64 14.23 13.87 19.56
N SER A 65 15.40 13.26 19.40
CA SER A 65 16.15 13.31 18.15
C SER A 65 15.35 12.54 17.10
N PHE A 66 14.70 13.27 16.19
CA PHE A 66 14.00 12.72 15.05
C PHE A 66 15.03 12.12 14.09
N VAL A 67 15.14 10.80 14.07
CA VAL A 67 15.93 10.08 13.08
C VAL A 67 15.18 10.22 11.75
N GLY A 68 15.86 10.76 10.73
CA GLY A 68 15.30 11.03 9.42
C GLY A 68 14.54 9.83 8.84
N LEU A 69 13.22 9.95 8.79
CA LEU A 69 12.36 9.07 8.04
C LEU A 69 12.59 9.37 6.55
N LYS A 70 13.46 8.58 5.91
CA LYS A 70 13.38 8.43 4.45
C LYS A 70 12.01 7.85 4.15
N ALA A 71 11.25 8.50 3.28
CA ALA A 71 10.06 7.95 2.68
C ALA A 71 10.43 6.59 2.06
N VAL A 72 10.07 5.50 2.74
CA VAL A 72 10.16 4.16 2.18
C VAL A 72 8.93 4.01 1.32
N SER A 73 9.11 3.99 0.00
CA SER A 73 8.06 3.53 -0.91
C SER A 73 7.63 2.15 -0.41
N ASN A 74 6.36 2.03 0.00
CA ASN A 74 5.84 0.77 0.46
C ASN A 74 5.48 -0.08 -0.77
N ASP A 75 6.49 -0.39 -1.61
CA ASP A 75 6.40 -1.16 -2.87
C ASP A 75 6.04 -2.65 -2.66
N ARG A 76 5.59 -3.02 -1.46
CA ARG A 76 5.91 -4.34 -0.91
C ARG A 76 4.85 -5.41 -1.08
N TYR A 77 3.68 -5.11 -1.63
CA TYR A 77 2.78 -6.19 -2.02
C TYR A 77 3.17 -6.86 -3.35
N TYR A 78 3.90 -6.16 -4.23
CA TYR A 78 4.30 -6.71 -5.53
C TYR A 78 5.74 -6.40 -5.94
N ALA A 79 6.66 -6.22 -4.98
CA ALA A 79 8.10 -6.05 -5.23
C ALA A 79 8.70 -7.13 -6.16
N ALA A 80 8.05 -8.29 -6.30
CA ALA A 80 8.44 -9.33 -7.24
C ALA A 80 8.11 -9.00 -8.71
N ALA A 81 7.06 -8.23 -8.98
CA ALA A 81 6.68 -7.79 -10.33
C ALA A 81 7.69 -6.81 -10.92
N GLY A 82 8.56 -6.18 -10.12
CA GLY A 82 9.50 -5.15 -10.59
C GLY A 82 8.83 -3.81 -10.85
N ALA A 83 9.60 -2.85 -11.37
CA ALA A 83 9.09 -1.51 -11.68
C ALA A 83 8.01 -1.57 -12.78
N SER A 84 6.95 -0.80 -12.63
CA SER A 84 5.86 -0.74 -13.60
C SER A 84 6.39 -0.31 -14.97
N VAL A 85 6.07 -1.07 -16.02
CA VAL A 85 6.37 -0.72 -17.42
C VAL A 85 5.13 -0.21 -18.17
N VAL A 86 4.03 -0.10 -17.44
CA VAL A 86 2.71 0.27 -17.91
C VAL A 86 2.22 1.51 -17.19
N ASP A 87 1.38 2.30 -17.86
CA ASP A 87 0.57 3.30 -17.18
C ASP A 87 -0.33 2.61 -16.15
N MET A 88 -0.08 2.90 -14.87
CA MET A 88 -0.81 2.34 -13.74
C MET A 88 -2.21 2.94 -13.60
N ASN A 89 -2.48 4.11 -14.19
CA ASN A 89 -3.77 4.78 -14.07
C ASN A 89 -4.91 3.98 -14.72
N ARG A 90 -4.61 3.06 -15.64
CA ARG A 90 -5.57 2.07 -16.17
C ARG A 90 -6.15 1.15 -15.10
N TYR A 91 -5.49 1.01 -13.95
CA TYR A 91 -5.88 0.15 -12.84
C TYR A 91 -6.56 0.91 -11.72
N ASN A 92 -6.81 2.21 -11.86
CA ASN A 92 -7.55 2.98 -10.87
C ASN A 92 -8.97 2.45 -10.74
N VAL A 93 -9.46 2.42 -9.50
CA VAL A 93 -10.86 2.11 -9.22
C VAL A 93 -11.65 3.42 -9.04
N PRO A 94 -12.95 3.45 -9.36
CA PRO A 94 -13.79 4.61 -9.11
C PRO A 94 -13.88 4.97 -7.61
N LEU A 95 -14.18 6.23 -7.31
CA LEU A 95 -14.35 6.75 -5.94
C LEU A 95 -15.25 5.86 -5.07
N GLU A 96 -16.45 5.53 -5.55
CA GLU A 96 -17.42 4.73 -4.80
C GLU A 96 -16.83 3.37 -4.40
N GLN A 97 -16.11 2.71 -5.31
CA GLN A 97 -15.46 1.45 -5.03
C GLN A 97 -14.26 1.61 -4.08
N ALA A 98 -13.45 2.66 -4.26
CA ALA A 98 -12.32 2.93 -3.36
C ALA A 98 -12.82 3.17 -1.92
N ALA A 99 -13.89 3.95 -1.77
CA ALA A 99 -14.50 4.30 -0.50
C ALA A 99 -14.96 3.07 0.28
N ASP A 100 -15.59 2.10 -0.39
CA ASP A 100 -16.08 0.87 0.24
C ASP A 100 -14.95 -0.11 0.63
N GLU A 101 -13.78 0.00 0.00
CA GLU A 101 -12.69 -0.96 0.17
C GLU A 101 -11.68 -0.54 1.24
N TRP A 102 -11.60 0.75 1.58
CA TRP A 102 -10.67 1.23 2.60
C TRP A 102 -10.94 0.63 3.97
N LYS A 103 -9.87 0.19 4.63
CA LYS A 103 -9.90 -0.34 5.99
C LYS A 103 -8.67 0.07 6.77
N ALA A 104 -8.85 0.41 8.04
CA ALA A 104 -7.76 0.56 9.00
C ALA A 104 -7.40 -0.80 9.66
N VAL A 105 -6.12 -1.14 9.72
CA VAL A 105 -5.61 -2.38 10.31
C VAL A 105 -4.55 -2.05 11.35
N LEU A 106 -4.75 -2.56 12.57
CA LEU A 106 -3.73 -2.52 13.62
C LEU A 106 -2.62 -3.51 13.27
N GLN A 107 -1.39 -3.03 13.21
CA GLN A 107 -0.22 -3.81 12.87
C GLN A 107 0.80 -3.72 14.01
N ALA A 108 1.20 -4.87 14.52
CA ALA A 108 2.27 -4.97 15.51
C ALA A 108 3.62 -4.57 14.91
N GLU A 109 4.55 -4.14 15.76
CA GLU A 109 5.91 -3.81 15.35
C GLU A 109 6.57 -4.98 14.62
N SER A 110 7.29 -4.64 13.54
CA SER A 110 8.11 -5.57 12.79
C SER A 110 9.46 -4.95 12.49
N SER A 111 10.41 -5.75 12.02
CA SER A 111 11.71 -5.24 11.55
C SER A 111 11.62 -4.23 10.41
N MET A 112 10.45 -4.10 9.77
CA MET A 112 10.25 -3.23 8.61
C MET A 112 9.30 -2.07 8.86
N GLN A 113 8.55 -2.07 9.97
CA GLN A 113 7.48 -1.12 10.22
C GLN A 113 7.18 -1.04 11.72
N ALA A 114 7.06 0.19 12.22
CA ALA A 114 6.68 0.45 13.61
C ALA A 114 5.25 -0.04 13.89
N GLU A 115 4.95 -0.28 15.17
CA GLU A 115 3.58 -0.53 15.60
C GLU A 115 2.67 0.67 15.28
N GLY A 116 1.47 0.40 14.79
CA GLY A 116 0.53 1.45 14.43
C GLY A 116 -0.73 0.95 13.73
N ILE A 117 -1.57 1.90 13.32
CA ILE A 117 -2.77 1.65 12.53
C ILE A 117 -2.49 2.12 11.10
N PHE A 118 -2.67 1.22 10.14
CA PHE A 118 -2.36 1.50 8.74
C PHE A 118 -3.54 1.21 7.84
N LEU A 119 -3.63 1.99 6.76
CA LEU A 119 -4.61 1.79 5.71
C LEU A 119 -4.26 0.56 4.87
N SER A 120 -5.29 -0.24 4.65
CA SER A 120 -5.33 -1.44 3.84
C SER A 120 -6.66 -1.50 3.10
N VAL A 121 -6.86 -2.59 2.37
CA VAL A 121 -8.09 -2.86 1.62
C VAL A 121 -8.78 -4.10 2.18
N HIS A 122 -10.12 -4.11 2.23
CA HIS A 122 -10.89 -5.30 2.60
C HIS A 122 -10.56 -6.49 1.68
N ASN A 123 -10.47 -6.25 0.37
CA ASN A 123 -9.85 -7.13 -0.64
C ASN A 123 -10.21 -8.61 -0.51
N ALA A 124 -11.50 -8.90 -0.30
CA ALA A 124 -11.99 -10.27 -0.12
C ALA A 124 -11.66 -11.18 -1.32
N LYS A 125 -11.57 -10.59 -2.52
CA LYS A 125 -11.28 -11.28 -3.79
C LYS A 125 -9.81 -11.29 -4.19
N LYS A 126 -8.92 -10.63 -3.42
CA LYS A 126 -7.48 -10.50 -3.72
C LYS A 126 -7.18 -9.85 -5.08
N ASP A 127 -8.09 -9.05 -5.60
CA ASP A 127 -8.01 -8.38 -6.89
C ASP A 127 -7.79 -6.87 -6.76
N LEU A 128 -7.60 -6.37 -5.54
CA LEU A 128 -7.22 -4.99 -5.25
C LEU A 128 -5.88 -4.92 -4.53
N PHE A 129 -5.24 -3.77 -4.61
CA PHE A 129 -4.06 -3.45 -3.81
C PHE A 129 -3.95 -1.97 -3.54
N VAL A 130 -3.09 -1.64 -2.57
CA VAL A 130 -2.77 -0.27 -2.20
C VAL A 130 -1.43 0.11 -2.81
N ASP A 131 -1.44 1.15 -3.63
CA ASP A 131 -0.29 1.80 -4.22
C ASP A 131 0.07 3.05 -3.39
N THR A 132 1.36 3.38 -3.27
CA THR A 132 1.81 4.57 -2.52
C THR A 132 2.50 5.54 -3.47
N LEU A 133 1.94 6.73 -3.62
CA LEU A 133 2.39 7.75 -4.55
C LEU A 133 2.84 8.98 -3.77
N SER A 134 3.75 9.77 -4.34
CA SER A 134 4.15 11.06 -3.79
C SER A 134 4.14 12.12 -4.88
N PHE A 135 3.55 13.26 -4.58
CA PHE A 135 3.42 14.38 -5.50
C PHE A 135 3.93 15.66 -4.85
N ASP A 136 4.61 16.48 -5.62
CA ASP A 136 5.12 17.77 -5.17
C ASP A 136 4.14 18.87 -5.59
N ILE A 137 3.63 19.61 -4.62
CA ILE A 137 2.64 20.68 -4.83
C ILE A 137 3.29 22.01 -4.51
N ASP A 138 3.25 22.93 -5.48
CA ASP A 138 3.78 24.28 -5.31
C ASP A 138 2.71 25.17 -4.65
N ARG A 139 3.02 25.63 -3.42
CA ARG A 139 2.18 26.55 -2.65
C ARG A 139 2.63 28.02 -2.78
N SER A 140 3.61 28.32 -3.62
CA SER A 140 4.17 29.68 -3.79
C SER A 140 3.15 30.73 -4.23
N ASN A 141 2.12 30.31 -4.98
CA ASN A 141 1.01 31.18 -5.41
C ASN A 141 0.00 31.50 -4.28
N GLY A 142 0.26 31.02 -3.06
CA GLY A 142 -0.65 31.11 -1.93
C GLY A 142 -1.84 30.14 -2.02
N GLY A 143 -2.71 30.20 -1.03
CA GLY A 143 -3.88 29.32 -0.92
C GLY A 143 -3.58 27.97 -0.26
N GLY A 144 -4.63 27.14 -0.13
CA GLY A 144 -4.51 25.78 0.41
C GLY A 144 -4.00 24.78 -0.63
N LEU A 145 -4.02 23.49 -0.30
CA LEU A 145 -3.68 22.43 -1.25
C LEU A 145 -4.68 22.35 -2.41
N GLY A 146 -5.94 22.81 -2.23
CA GLY A 146 -6.97 22.74 -3.25
C GLY A 146 -7.58 21.35 -3.38
N ILE A 147 -7.82 20.69 -2.24
CA ILE A 147 -8.34 19.33 -2.13
C ILE A 147 -9.56 19.38 -1.21
N ALA A 148 -10.67 18.78 -1.64
CA ALA A 148 -11.80 18.50 -0.77
C ALA A 148 -11.66 17.10 -0.16
N LEU A 149 -11.95 16.99 1.12
CA LEU A 149 -11.81 15.74 1.88
C LEU A 149 -13.18 15.18 2.25
N LEU A 150 -13.29 13.85 2.22
CA LEU A 150 -14.45 13.08 2.67
C LEU A 150 -14.02 12.12 3.78
N GLU A 151 -14.75 12.14 4.89
CA GLU A 151 -14.59 11.17 5.98
C GLU A 151 -15.46 9.93 5.69
N LEU A 152 -14.82 8.78 5.56
CA LEU A 152 -15.50 7.49 5.38
C LEU A 152 -15.85 6.84 6.72
N ALA A 153 -14.97 7.01 7.70
CA ALA A 153 -15.12 6.51 9.05
C ALA A 153 -14.48 7.50 10.02
N GLY A 154 -15.14 7.82 11.12
CA GLY A 154 -14.65 8.81 12.07
C GLY A 154 -15.72 9.21 13.08
N GLY A 155 -15.63 10.44 13.59
CA GLY A 155 -16.55 10.96 14.61
C GLY A 155 -16.29 10.45 16.03
N ARG A 156 -15.12 9.87 16.28
CA ARG A 156 -14.65 9.44 17.60
C ARG A 156 -13.78 10.53 18.23
N ASP A 157 -13.78 10.59 19.56
CA ASP A 157 -12.99 11.56 20.32
C ASP A 157 -11.47 11.29 20.29
N ASP A 158 -11.02 10.17 19.71
CA ASP A 158 -9.61 9.79 19.59
C ASP A 158 -8.92 10.32 18.32
N GLY A 159 -9.65 11.04 17.46
CA GLY A 159 -9.14 11.60 16.20
C GLY A 159 -8.83 10.56 15.12
N LEU A 160 -9.10 9.28 15.37
CA LEU A 160 -8.90 8.21 14.41
C LEU A 160 -10.05 8.14 13.42
N GLY A 161 -9.72 7.84 12.17
CA GLY A 161 -10.69 7.75 11.10
C GLY A 161 -10.08 7.31 9.78
N ILE A 162 -10.85 7.42 8.71
CA ILE A 162 -10.41 7.21 7.34
C ILE A 162 -10.91 8.41 6.54
N THR A 163 -9.95 9.23 6.11
CA THR A 163 -10.22 10.40 5.29
C THR A 163 -9.63 10.19 3.91
N ILE A 164 -10.40 10.50 2.88
CA ILE A 164 -10.00 10.41 1.48
C ILE A 164 -10.22 11.74 0.76
N VAL A 165 -9.60 11.88 -0.41
CA VAL A 165 -9.88 12.93 -1.38
C VAL A 165 -11.24 12.67 -2.00
N ASP A 166 -12.14 13.64 -1.91
CA ASP A 166 -13.45 13.62 -2.54
C ASP A 166 -13.37 14.20 -3.95
N GLU A 167 -12.83 15.42 -4.05
CA GLU A 167 -12.65 16.15 -5.29
C GLU A 167 -11.44 17.09 -5.21
N LEU A 168 -10.99 17.55 -6.37
CA LEU A 168 -10.00 18.62 -6.47
C LEU A 168 -10.71 19.93 -6.76
N VAL A 169 -10.27 20.99 -6.08
CA VAL A 169 -10.82 22.33 -6.28
C VAL A 169 -10.37 22.87 -7.63
N ASP A 170 -11.31 23.34 -8.45
CA ASP A 170 -11.02 23.93 -9.76
C ASP A 170 -10.06 25.13 -9.64
N GLY A 171 -8.97 25.09 -10.41
CA GLY A 171 -7.88 26.07 -10.35
C GLY A 171 -7.00 25.97 -9.09
N GLY A 172 -7.22 24.97 -8.24
CA GLY A 172 -6.43 24.73 -7.03
C GLY A 172 -5.01 24.20 -7.32
N ASN A 173 -4.12 24.31 -6.33
CA ASN A 173 -2.72 23.90 -6.47
C ASN A 173 -2.59 22.40 -6.79
N ALA A 174 -3.36 21.55 -6.11
CA ALA A 174 -3.38 20.10 -6.36
C ALA A 174 -3.83 19.73 -7.78
N GLN A 175 -4.85 20.41 -8.35
CA GLN A 175 -5.30 20.14 -9.72
C GLN A 175 -4.22 20.48 -10.76
N ARG A 176 -3.35 21.45 -10.47
CA ARG A 176 -2.28 21.90 -11.36
C ARG A 176 -1.03 21.04 -11.27
N ASP A 177 -0.63 20.69 -10.05
CA ASP A 177 0.72 20.16 -9.77
C ASP A 177 0.73 18.65 -9.48
N SER A 178 -0.42 18.00 -9.37
CA SER A 178 -0.53 16.58 -9.02
C SER A 178 -1.48 15.79 -9.92
N GLU A 179 -1.41 14.47 -9.81
CA GLU A 179 -2.38 13.54 -10.40
C GLU A 179 -3.25 12.89 -9.32
N PHE A 180 -3.62 13.64 -8.27
CA PHE A 180 -4.58 13.13 -7.30
C PHE A 180 -5.89 12.75 -7.96
N LEU A 181 -6.49 11.70 -7.40
CA LEU A 181 -7.79 11.23 -7.82
C LEU A 181 -8.71 11.13 -6.61
N PRO A 182 -10.02 11.38 -6.82
CA PRO A 182 -11.05 10.97 -5.87
C PRO A 182 -10.84 9.52 -5.41
N GLY A 183 -10.84 9.29 -4.10
CA GLY A 183 -10.58 7.99 -3.48
C GLY A 183 -9.16 7.81 -2.94
N ASP A 184 -8.21 8.69 -3.27
CA ASP A 184 -6.89 8.70 -2.66
C ASP A 184 -6.98 9.03 -1.17
N SER A 185 -6.17 8.39 -0.33
CA SER A 185 -6.03 8.79 1.07
C SER A 185 -4.68 9.45 1.30
N ILE A 186 -4.68 10.65 1.89
CA ILE A 186 -3.46 11.36 2.26
C ILE A 186 -2.89 10.71 3.51
N VAL A 187 -1.62 10.30 3.44
CA VAL A 187 -0.96 9.57 4.53
C VAL A 187 0.17 10.34 5.18
N GLN A 188 0.83 11.21 4.41
CA GLN A 188 1.91 12.05 4.91
C GLN A 188 2.06 13.29 4.05
N LEU A 189 2.46 14.39 4.67
CA LEU A 189 2.92 15.59 4.00
C LEU A 189 4.28 15.98 4.55
N SER A 190 5.17 16.48 3.70
CA SER A 190 6.45 17.02 4.12
C SER A 190 6.87 18.24 3.32
N THR A 191 7.55 19.18 3.96
CA THR A 191 8.16 20.35 3.33
C THR A 191 9.58 20.56 3.87
N THR A 192 10.45 21.10 3.03
CA THR A 192 11.83 21.44 3.40
C THR A 192 11.92 22.94 3.68
N ILE A 193 12.29 23.30 4.90
CA ILE A 193 12.56 24.65 5.32
C ILE A 193 14.06 24.92 5.19
N ILE A 194 14.42 25.92 4.40
CA ILE A 194 15.82 26.38 4.29
C ILE A 194 16.00 27.57 5.24
N THR A 195 16.78 27.37 6.30
CA THR A 195 17.14 28.41 7.26
C THR A 195 18.55 28.92 6.99
N LYS A 196 18.68 30.22 6.69
CA LYS A 196 19.99 30.87 6.53
C LYS A 196 20.53 31.26 7.90
N VAL A 197 21.50 30.51 8.42
CA VAL A 197 22.14 30.83 9.70
C VAL A 197 23.29 31.80 9.46
N SER A 198 23.13 33.06 9.91
CA SER A 198 24.26 34.00 9.92
C SER A 198 25.06 33.83 11.20
N ASN A 199 26.24 33.22 11.13
CA ASN A 199 27.18 33.19 12.25
C ASN A 199 27.72 34.61 12.50
N LYS A 200 27.20 35.30 13.51
CA LYS A 200 27.66 36.62 13.98
C LYS A 200 28.98 36.56 14.78
N ALA A 201 29.91 35.68 14.42
CA ALA A 201 31.17 35.55 15.14
C ALA A 201 32.32 35.07 14.25
N SER A 202 32.81 35.93 13.34
CA SER A 202 34.25 36.03 13.05
C SER A 202 34.51 37.12 12.01
N SER A 203 35.26 38.13 12.42
CA SER A 203 35.88 39.14 11.57
C SER A 203 37.01 38.51 10.73
N SER A 204 36.70 37.93 9.58
CA SER A 204 37.66 37.73 8.48
C SER A 204 36.99 37.19 7.24
N SER A 205 36.99 38.00 6.19
CA SER A 205 37.00 37.69 4.75
C SER A 205 36.90 36.21 4.32
N SER A 206 35.68 35.66 4.32
CA SER A 206 35.10 34.75 3.30
C SER A 206 33.80 34.20 3.88
N SER A 207 32.68 34.86 3.62
CA SER A 207 31.38 34.43 4.12
C SER A 207 30.91 33.19 3.35
N SER A 208 31.31 32.00 3.82
CA SER A 208 30.60 30.76 3.49
C SER A 208 29.25 30.81 4.19
N MET A 209 28.19 31.09 3.44
CA MET A 209 26.81 30.92 3.90
C MET A 209 26.57 29.42 4.04
N GLU A 210 26.28 28.97 5.26
CA GLU A 210 25.80 27.61 5.53
C GLU A 210 24.28 27.68 5.54
N GLU A 211 23.64 26.95 4.62
CA GLU A 211 22.19 26.78 4.56
C GLU A 211 21.84 25.52 5.33
N GLU A 212 20.99 25.63 6.34
CA GLU A 212 20.52 24.49 7.11
C GLU A 212 19.13 24.08 6.59
N GLU A 213 19.05 22.88 6.02
CA GLU A 213 17.82 22.29 5.49
C GLU A 213 17.13 21.45 6.58
N ASN A 214 15.94 21.87 7.00
CA ASN A 214 15.11 21.17 7.96
C ASN A 214 13.86 20.63 7.30
N VAL A 215 13.67 19.30 7.30
CA VAL A 215 12.45 18.66 6.77
C VAL A 215 11.41 18.57 7.89
N VAL A 216 10.26 19.20 7.68
CA VAL A 216 9.09 19.04 8.55
C VAL A 216 8.12 18.09 7.87
N ALA A 217 7.72 17.03 8.57
CA ALA A 217 6.76 16.04 8.07
C ALA A 217 5.64 15.82 9.09
N VAL A 218 4.43 15.61 8.57
CA VAL A 218 3.23 15.31 9.36
C VAL A 218 2.54 14.09 8.74
N SER A 219 2.18 13.12 9.58
CA SER A 219 1.40 11.96 9.15
C SER A 219 -0.09 12.22 9.32
N THR A 220 -0.86 11.78 8.35
CA THR A 220 -2.33 11.90 8.29
C THR A 220 -3.02 10.54 8.10
N GLU A 221 -2.22 9.46 8.08
CA GLU A 221 -2.74 8.11 7.89
C GLU A 221 -3.65 7.70 9.05
N CYS A 222 -4.82 7.17 8.71
CA CYS A 222 -5.85 6.75 9.67
C CYS A 222 -6.35 7.86 10.62
N LEU A 223 -6.28 9.14 10.20
CA LEU A 223 -6.90 10.25 10.90
C LEU A 223 -8.32 10.53 10.37
N GLY A 224 -9.21 10.93 11.27
CA GLY A 224 -10.51 11.51 10.93
C GLY A 224 -10.38 12.93 10.38
N TYR A 225 -11.47 13.49 9.88
CA TYR A 225 -11.45 14.74 9.11
C TYR A 225 -10.78 15.89 9.86
N ASP A 226 -11.23 16.17 11.08
CA ASP A 226 -10.74 17.30 11.88
C ASP A 226 -9.25 17.15 12.19
N ALA A 227 -8.82 15.94 12.58
CA ALA A 227 -7.42 15.63 12.87
C ALA A 227 -6.54 15.71 11.61
N THR A 228 -7.04 15.28 10.45
CA THR A 228 -6.36 15.45 9.16
C THR A 228 -6.17 16.93 8.81
N VAL A 229 -7.22 17.75 8.98
CA VAL A 229 -7.15 19.20 8.69
C VAL A 229 -6.18 19.90 9.65
N GLU A 230 -6.22 19.58 10.94
CA GLU A 230 -5.29 20.12 11.94
C GLU A 230 -3.84 19.74 11.60
N ALA A 231 -3.61 18.46 11.29
CA ALA A 231 -2.31 17.96 10.89
C ALA A 231 -1.76 18.69 9.66
N ILE A 232 -2.55 18.83 8.60
CA ILE A 232 -2.15 19.60 7.40
C ILE A 232 -1.90 21.07 7.74
N GLY A 233 -2.75 21.67 8.58
CA GLY A 233 -2.64 23.06 9.03
C GLY A 233 -1.43 23.35 9.91
N SER A 234 -0.86 22.33 10.55
CA SER A 234 0.36 22.45 11.36
C SER A 234 1.64 22.63 10.53
N LEU A 235 1.57 22.39 9.21
CA LEU A 235 2.70 22.64 8.32
C LEU A 235 3.08 24.12 8.32
N PRO A 236 4.38 24.43 8.15
CA PRO A 236 4.86 25.80 8.03
C PRO A 236 4.08 26.59 6.97
N LEU A 237 3.85 27.88 7.25
CA LEU A 237 3.25 28.81 6.30
C LEU A 237 4.15 28.96 5.07
N TYR A 238 3.50 29.16 3.92
CA TYR A 238 4.18 29.23 2.63
C TYR A 238 5.18 30.38 2.56
N THR A 239 6.35 30.11 2.01
CA THR A 239 7.37 31.09 1.64
C THR A 239 7.42 31.25 0.12
N LEU A 240 8.32 32.09 -0.40
CA LEU A 240 8.46 32.35 -1.84
C LEU A 240 8.83 31.09 -2.66
N SER A 241 9.33 30.04 -2.02
CA SER A 241 9.60 28.73 -2.63
C SER A 241 9.17 27.65 -1.63
N ASP A 242 7.91 27.24 -1.70
CA ASP A 242 7.33 26.28 -0.76
C ASP A 242 6.69 25.13 -1.52
N ILE A 243 7.45 24.05 -1.63
CA ILE A 243 7.01 22.79 -2.22
C ILE A 243 6.65 21.86 -1.07
N VAL A 244 5.43 21.32 -1.12
CA VAL A 244 5.01 20.27 -0.21
C VAL A 244 4.95 18.96 -0.98
N THR A 245 5.72 17.99 -0.54
CA THR A 245 5.57 16.61 -0.98
C THR A 245 4.43 15.98 -0.20
N VAL A 246 3.39 15.54 -0.91
CA VAL A 246 2.23 14.87 -0.35
C VAL A 246 2.26 13.40 -0.78
N THR A 247 2.35 12.51 0.19
CA THR A 247 2.26 11.07 -0.01
C THR A 247 0.81 10.62 0.17
N VAL A 248 0.30 9.87 -0.81
CA VAL A 248 -1.02 9.28 -0.77
C VAL A 248 -0.96 7.77 -0.96
N LYS A 249 -1.99 7.10 -0.45
CA LYS A 249 -2.31 5.72 -0.77
C LYS A 249 -3.50 5.69 -1.73
N ARG A 250 -3.38 4.89 -2.79
CA ARG A 250 -4.40 4.70 -3.82
C ARG A 250 -4.82 3.25 -3.92
N VAL A 251 -6.12 2.98 -3.94
CA VAL A 251 -6.64 1.65 -4.27
C VAL A 251 -6.57 1.44 -5.78
N ARG A 252 -6.00 0.32 -6.21
CA ARG A 252 -5.95 -0.08 -7.61
C ARG A 252 -6.35 -1.54 -7.78
N ARG A 253 -6.87 -1.88 -8.96
CA ARG A 253 -7.10 -3.26 -9.38
C ARG A 253 -5.78 -3.96 -9.66
N GLN A 254 -5.65 -5.18 -9.18
CA GLN A 254 -4.54 -6.06 -9.50
C GLN A 254 -4.59 -6.48 -10.99
N PRO A 255 -3.49 -6.30 -11.75
CA PRO A 255 -3.39 -6.81 -13.11
C PRO A 255 -3.48 -8.34 -13.13
N LYS A 256 -4.25 -8.89 -14.07
CA LYS A 256 -4.52 -10.32 -14.18
C LYS A 256 -3.86 -10.91 -15.43
N ILE A 257 -3.40 -12.13 -15.31
CA ILE A 257 -2.83 -12.91 -16.41
C ILE A 257 -3.66 -14.16 -16.57
N THR A 258 -4.31 -14.30 -17.73
CA THR A 258 -5.05 -15.50 -18.08
C THR A 258 -4.07 -16.52 -18.64
N VAL A 259 -3.90 -17.64 -17.95
CA VAL A 259 -2.98 -18.70 -18.35
C VAL A 259 -3.75 -19.89 -18.88
N GLN A 260 -3.57 -20.18 -20.16
CA GLN A 260 -4.02 -21.43 -20.77
C GLN A 260 -2.97 -22.50 -20.55
N LEU A 261 -3.29 -23.49 -19.72
CA LEU A 261 -2.44 -24.64 -19.43
C LEU A 261 -2.77 -25.78 -20.37
N GLN A 262 -1.76 -26.25 -21.07
CA GLN A 262 -1.86 -27.40 -21.94
C GLN A 262 -1.07 -28.56 -21.36
N TYR A 263 -1.66 -29.75 -21.41
CA TYR A 263 -1.06 -30.98 -20.92
C TYR A 263 -0.59 -31.84 -22.11
N PRO A 264 0.50 -32.60 -21.94
CA PRO A 264 0.96 -33.52 -22.97
C PRO A 264 -0.13 -34.56 -23.29
N PRO A 265 -0.27 -35.01 -24.56
CA PRO A 265 -1.32 -35.95 -24.96
C PRO A 265 -1.35 -37.26 -24.17
N SER A 266 -0.19 -37.69 -23.64
CA SER A 266 -0.03 -38.90 -22.82
C SER A 266 -0.71 -38.84 -21.46
N GLN A 267 -1.03 -37.65 -20.95
CA GLN A 267 -1.69 -37.46 -19.66
C GLN A 267 -3.22 -37.53 -19.76
N GLU A 268 -3.79 -37.41 -20.96
CA GLU A 268 -5.25 -37.39 -21.19
C GLU A 268 -6.01 -36.38 -20.29
N GLU A 269 -5.32 -35.32 -19.85
CA GLU A 269 -5.90 -34.22 -19.08
C GLU A 269 -6.35 -33.09 -20.04
N PRO A 270 -7.55 -32.50 -19.86
CA PRO A 270 -8.01 -31.40 -20.70
C PRO A 270 -7.23 -30.12 -20.41
N ASP A 271 -7.15 -29.22 -21.40
CA ASP A 271 -6.59 -27.88 -21.21
C ASP A 271 -7.38 -27.11 -20.12
N VAL A 272 -6.66 -26.39 -19.26
CA VAL A 272 -7.26 -25.65 -18.13
C VAL A 272 -6.86 -24.18 -18.19
N THR A 273 -7.84 -23.30 -18.07
CA THR A 273 -7.59 -21.86 -17.86
C THR A 273 -7.41 -21.59 -16.37
N VAL A 274 -6.31 -20.94 -15.99
CA VAL A 274 -6.13 -20.40 -14.63
C VAL A 274 -5.84 -18.90 -14.67
N GLU A 275 -6.41 -18.16 -13.71
CA GLU A 275 -6.09 -16.75 -13.52
C GLU A 275 -4.93 -16.62 -12.53
N LEU A 276 -3.89 -15.88 -12.93
CA LEU A 276 -2.79 -15.47 -12.08
C LEU A 276 -2.79 -13.95 -11.92
N PHE A 277 -2.16 -13.46 -10.86
CA PHE A 277 -1.98 -12.03 -10.62
C PHE A 277 -0.54 -11.60 -10.93
N ALA A 278 -0.37 -10.36 -11.40
CA ALA A 278 0.96 -9.79 -11.58
C ALA A 278 1.77 -9.86 -10.28
N GLY A 279 3.04 -10.24 -10.38
CA GLY A 279 3.93 -10.47 -9.24
C GLY A 279 3.88 -11.88 -8.64
N GLU A 280 2.95 -12.75 -9.05
CA GLU A 280 2.94 -14.14 -8.58
C GLU A 280 4.16 -14.92 -9.09
N ASN A 281 4.72 -15.78 -8.24
CA ASN A 281 5.70 -16.77 -8.66
C ASN A 281 4.99 -17.91 -9.41
N LEU A 282 5.39 -18.16 -10.66
CA LEU A 282 4.69 -19.08 -11.56
C LEU A 282 4.60 -20.50 -10.98
N ARG A 283 5.69 -21.06 -10.44
CA ARG A 283 5.65 -22.41 -9.83
C ARG A 283 4.68 -22.47 -8.66
N ARG A 284 4.78 -21.53 -7.72
CA ARG A 284 3.91 -21.50 -6.54
C ARG A 284 2.45 -21.32 -6.94
N ALA A 285 2.19 -20.44 -7.90
CA ALA A 285 0.85 -20.15 -8.39
C ALA A 285 0.19 -21.37 -9.04
N LEU A 286 0.93 -22.11 -9.87
CA LEU A 286 0.47 -23.34 -10.51
C LEU A 286 0.26 -24.48 -9.51
N LEU A 287 1.22 -24.71 -8.60
CA LEU A 287 1.09 -25.77 -7.57
C LEU A 287 -0.09 -25.53 -6.62
N THR A 288 -0.31 -24.28 -6.21
CA THR A 288 -1.44 -23.92 -5.31
C THR A 288 -2.79 -24.15 -5.99
N ARG A 289 -2.84 -24.12 -7.32
CA ARG A 289 -4.02 -24.40 -8.14
C ARG A 289 -4.10 -25.87 -8.57
N GLY A 290 -3.26 -26.74 -8.02
CA GLY A 290 -3.29 -28.20 -8.26
C GLY A 290 -2.59 -28.66 -9.54
N VAL A 291 -1.87 -27.78 -10.24
CA VAL A 291 -1.18 -28.11 -11.50
C VAL A 291 0.09 -28.91 -11.22
N LYS A 292 0.20 -30.09 -11.83
CA LYS A 292 1.34 -31.01 -11.65
C LYS A 292 2.51 -30.61 -12.56
N LEU A 293 3.43 -29.82 -12.02
CA LEU A 293 4.64 -29.37 -12.73
C LEU A 293 5.82 -30.35 -12.64
N ASN A 294 5.84 -31.20 -11.62
CA ASN A 294 6.91 -32.15 -11.37
C ASN A 294 6.36 -33.55 -11.64
N ASP A 295 6.79 -34.19 -12.72
CA ASP A 295 6.60 -35.64 -12.86
C ASP A 295 7.52 -36.37 -11.86
N ALA A 296 7.01 -37.36 -11.12
CA ALA A 296 7.78 -38.18 -10.18
C ALA A 296 8.96 -38.91 -10.84
N LEU A 297 8.91 -39.09 -12.16
CA LEU A 297 9.99 -39.66 -12.98
C LEU A 297 10.95 -38.60 -13.55
N SER A 298 10.72 -37.31 -13.26
CA SER A 298 11.58 -36.22 -13.73
C SER A 298 12.98 -36.32 -13.12
N ARG A 299 13.96 -36.66 -13.95
CA ARG A 299 15.37 -36.61 -13.56
C ARG A 299 15.83 -35.16 -13.42
N ARG A 300 16.46 -34.87 -12.29
CA ARG A 300 17.13 -33.60 -12.03
C ARG A 300 18.25 -33.37 -13.04
N PHE A 301 18.45 -32.11 -13.43
CA PHE A 301 19.51 -31.72 -14.36
C PHE A 301 20.90 -31.67 -13.71
N ASP A 302 20.97 -31.37 -12.40
CA ASP A 302 22.20 -31.14 -11.66
C ASP A 302 22.91 -32.42 -11.15
N SER A 303 22.16 -33.48 -10.89
CA SER A 303 22.66 -34.65 -10.15
C SER A 303 22.26 -35.99 -10.76
N GLY A 304 21.48 -36.01 -11.84
CA GLY A 304 20.99 -37.24 -12.48
C GLY A 304 20.05 -38.10 -11.61
N GLY A 305 19.75 -37.67 -10.38
CA GLY A 305 18.82 -38.33 -9.46
C GLY A 305 17.36 -37.91 -9.66
N MET A 306 16.47 -38.50 -8.88
CA MET A 306 15.04 -38.15 -8.81
C MET A 306 14.80 -37.11 -7.70
N GLY A 307 13.73 -36.32 -7.82
CA GLY A 307 13.32 -35.31 -6.82
C GLY A 307 13.38 -33.88 -7.32
N ASP A 308 12.96 -32.91 -6.50
CA ASP A 308 13.01 -31.48 -6.81
C ASP A 308 13.94 -30.70 -5.85
N CYS A 309 14.34 -29.49 -6.25
CA CYS A 309 15.20 -28.61 -5.44
C CYS A 309 14.43 -27.61 -4.57
N GLY A 310 13.13 -27.82 -4.31
CA GLY A 310 12.35 -26.91 -3.47
C GLY A 310 12.31 -25.44 -3.95
N ALA A 311 12.44 -25.19 -5.26
CA ALA A 311 12.53 -23.85 -5.90
C ALA A 311 13.89 -23.13 -5.86
N GLU A 312 14.98 -23.84 -5.54
CA GLU A 312 16.35 -23.29 -5.65
C GLU A 312 16.74 -22.91 -7.10
N GLY A 313 16.15 -23.58 -8.10
CA GLY A 313 16.38 -23.34 -9.53
C GLY A 313 17.54 -24.10 -10.15
N THR A 314 17.91 -25.23 -9.56
CA THR A 314 19.04 -26.09 -9.97
C THR A 314 18.58 -27.37 -10.66
N CYS A 315 17.43 -27.94 -10.24
CA CYS A 315 16.97 -29.25 -10.72
C CYS A 315 16.32 -29.26 -12.11
N ALA A 316 15.81 -28.12 -12.59
CA ALA A 316 15.03 -27.99 -13.83
C ALA A 316 13.77 -28.90 -13.94
N THR A 317 13.21 -29.36 -12.81
CA THR A 317 11.99 -30.21 -12.83
C THR A 317 10.70 -29.41 -13.04
N CYS A 318 10.70 -28.12 -12.69
CA CYS A 318 9.56 -27.21 -12.89
C CYS A 318 9.62 -26.44 -14.23
N VAL A 319 10.31 -27.00 -15.22
CA VAL A 319 10.43 -26.37 -16.53
C VAL A 319 9.10 -26.47 -17.26
N VAL A 320 8.66 -25.36 -17.82
CA VAL A 320 7.48 -25.25 -18.68
C VAL A 320 7.90 -24.65 -20.01
N ASP A 321 7.18 -24.98 -21.08
CA ASP A 321 7.35 -24.30 -22.37
C ASP A 321 6.31 -23.20 -22.54
N ILE A 322 6.76 -22.01 -22.91
CA ILE A 322 5.88 -20.85 -23.09
C ILE A 322 5.54 -20.73 -24.58
N ALA A 323 4.35 -21.20 -24.95
CA ALA A 323 3.87 -21.15 -26.32
C ALA A 323 3.51 -19.71 -26.75
N LYS A 324 2.92 -18.93 -25.83
CA LYS A 324 2.55 -17.51 -26.01
C LYS A 324 2.73 -16.75 -24.70
N GLY A 325 3.13 -15.48 -24.77
CA GLY A 325 3.22 -14.57 -23.60
C GLY A 325 4.52 -14.68 -22.82
N LEU A 326 5.66 -14.88 -23.50
CA LEU A 326 6.99 -14.94 -22.86
C LEU A 326 7.41 -13.57 -22.27
N ASP A 327 6.94 -12.50 -22.89
CA ASP A 327 7.11 -11.10 -22.52
C ASP A 327 6.34 -10.71 -21.24
N LEU A 328 5.32 -11.48 -20.85
CA LEU A 328 4.59 -11.31 -19.58
C LEU A 328 5.37 -11.84 -18.37
N LEU A 329 6.56 -12.40 -18.58
CA LEU A 329 7.42 -12.94 -17.52
C LEU A 329 8.65 -12.07 -17.31
N ASN A 330 9.18 -12.07 -16.09
CA ASN A 330 10.47 -11.42 -15.80
C ASN A 330 11.60 -12.00 -16.68
N PRO A 331 12.64 -11.22 -16.99
CA PRO A 331 13.79 -11.73 -17.74
C PRO A 331 14.47 -12.89 -17.02
N LYS A 332 15.03 -13.83 -17.80
CA LYS A 332 15.82 -14.94 -17.27
C LYS A 332 17.08 -14.40 -16.58
N LYS A 333 17.51 -15.09 -15.52
CA LYS A 333 18.82 -14.85 -14.89
C LYS A 333 19.85 -15.80 -15.49
N GLN A 334 21.13 -15.44 -15.38
CA GLN A 334 22.26 -16.18 -15.96
C GLN A 334 22.21 -17.70 -15.72
N GLN A 335 21.86 -18.14 -14.51
CA GLN A 335 21.75 -19.58 -14.20
C GLN A 335 20.62 -20.27 -14.99
N GLU A 336 19.45 -19.62 -15.11
CA GLU A 336 18.32 -20.13 -15.91
C GLU A 336 18.69 -20.18 -17.39
N ASP A 337 19.36 -19.13 -17.89
CA ASP A 337 19.83 -19.06 -19.28
C ASP A 337 20.83 -20.17 -19.62
N GLN A 338 21.76 -20.48 -18.70
CA GLN A 338 22.73 -21.55 -18.90
C GLN A 338 22.07 -22.93 -18.94
N ILE A 339 21.11 -23.20 -18.04
CA ILE A 339 20.38 -24.47 -18.00
C ILE A 339 19.50 -24.65 -19.24
N LEU A 340 18.88 -23.55 -19.72
CA LEU A 340 17.93 -23.56 -20.84
C LEU A 340 18.52 -23.03 -22.15
N LEU A 341 19.84 -23.09 -22.32
CA LEU A 341 20.56 -22.50 -23.46
C LEU A 341 19.99 -22.92 -24.82
N ASN A 342 19.61 -24.19 -24.95
CA ASN A 342 19.06 -24.75 -26.20
C ASN A 342 17.52 -24.62 -26.32
N HIS A 343 16.87 -24.00 -25.34
CA HIS A 343 15.42 -23.94 -25.22
C HIS A 343 14.93 -22.53 -24.83
N PRO A 344 15.00 -21.54 -25.75
CA PRO A 344 14.74 -20.14 -25.43
C PRO A 344 13.29 -19.86 -24.98
N LYS A 345 12.32 -20.68 -25.42
CA LYS A 345 10.91 -20.56 -25.03
C LYS A 345 10.59 -21.19 -23.67
N ARG A 346 11.49 -22.02 -23.14
CA ARG A 346 11.29 -22.68 -21.84
C ARG A 346 11.63 -21.73 -20.71
N ARG A 347 10.93 -21.91 -19.59
CA ARG A 347 11.16 -21.18 -18.34
C ARG A 347 11.20 -22.14 -17.17
N MET A 348 12.07 -21.88 -16.21
CA MET A 348 11.97 -22.52 -14.90
C MET A 348 10.88 -21.80 -14.11
N ALA A 349 9.73 -22.43 -13.92
CA ALA A 349 8.58 -21.80 -13.27
C ALA A 349 8.91 -21.27 -11.85
N CYS A 350 9.88 -21.87 -11.16
CA CYS A 350 10.35 -21.39 -9.85
C CYS A 350 11.08 -20.04 -9.90
N LYS A 351 11.66 -19.66 -11.04
CA LYS A 351 12.37 -18.38 -11.26
C LYS A 351 11.53 -17.36 -12.03
N ALA A 352 10.40 -17.79 -12.58
CA ALA A 352 9.49 -16.95 -13.34
C ALA A 352 8.49 -16.25 -12.41
N ILE A 353 8.37 -14.94 -12.60
CA ILE A 353 7.32 -14.07 -12.06
C ILE A 353 6.42 -13.66 -13.21
N VAL A 354 5.12 -13.84 -13.06
CA VAL A 354 4.09 -13.44 -14.05
C VAL A 354 3.68 -11.99 -13.89
N GLY A 355 3.26 -11.37 -14.99
CA GLY A 355 2.87 -9.96 -15.03
C GLY A 355 4.00 -9.02 -14.66
N TYR A 356 5.22 -9.31 -15.11
CA TYR A 356 6.37 -8.47 -14.81
C TYR A 356 6.13 -7.04 -15.32
N GLY A 357 6.48 -6.06 -14.50
CA GLY A 357 6.18 -4.65 -14.67
C GLY A 357 4.70 -4.30 -14.59
N MET A 358 3.91 -5.03 -13.78
CA MET A 358 2.47 -4.83 -13.59
C MET A 358 1.65 -5.01 -14.87
N THR A 359 2.10 -5.86 -15.79
CA THR A 359 1.42 -6.14 -17.05
C THR A 359 0.27 -7.13 -16.87
N GLU A 360 -0.75 -7.02 -17.73
CA GLU A 360 -1.86 -7.97 -17.86
C GLU A 360 -1.90 -8.54 -19.28
N GLY A 361 -2.50 -9.73 -19.44
CA GLY A 361 -2.65 -10.34 -20.75
C GLY A 361 -2.87 -11.85 -20.69
N ASP A 362 -2.83 -12.47 -21.87
CA ASP A 362 -3.05 -13.91 -22.01
C ASP A 362 -1.74 -14.62 -22.37
N MET A 363 -1.46 -15.71 -21.66
CA MET A 363 -0.33 -16.58 -21.94
C MET A 363 -0.77 -18.04 -22.11
N THR A 364 0.01 -18.80 -22.86
CA THR A 364 -0.22 -20.23 -23.06
C THR A 364 1.04 -20.98 -22.65
N ILE A 365 0.86 -21.95 -21.76
CA ILE A 365 1.94 -22.71 -21.15
C ILE A 365 1.69 -24.20 -21.38
N GLN A 366 2.71 -24.87 -21.89
CA GLN A 366 2.76 -26.32 -21.97
C GLN A 366 3.52 -26.85 -20.75
N VAL A 367 2.84 -27.62 -19.91
CA VAL A 367 3.48 -28.26 -18.75
C VAL A 367 4.21 -29.52 -19.18
N ASN A 368 5.22 -29.93 -18.41
CA ASN A 368 5.98 -31.16 -18.65
C ASN A 368 6.53 -31.28 -20.09
N PRO A 369 7.31 -30.30 -20.59
CA PRO A 369 7.73 -30.22 -22.00
C PRO A 369 8.66 -31.33 -22.50
N ARG A 370 9.01 -32.31 -21.65
CA ARG A 370 9.72 -33.54 -22.04
C ARG A 370 8.79 -34.65 -22.53
N GLN A 371 7.48 -34.52 -22.25
CA GLN A 371 6.45 -35.51 -22.55
C GLN A 371 5.60 -35.14 -23.78
N TRP A 372 5.94 -34.02 -24.43
CA TRP A 372 5.45 -33.58 -25.73
C TRP A 372 6.37 -34.11 -26.82
#